data_AF-A0A8X6SXF2-F1
#
_entry.id   AF-A0A8X6SXF2-F1
#
_cell.length_a   1.000
_cell.length_b   1.000
_cell.length_c   1.000
_cell.angle_alpha   90.00
_cell.angle_beta   90.00
_cell.angle_gamma   90.00
#
_symmetry.space_group_name_H-M   'P 1'
#
loop_
_entity.id
_entity.type
_entity.pdbx_description
1 polymer ?
#
loop_
_entity_poly.entity_id
_entity_poly.type
_entity_poly.pdbx_seq_one_letter_code
_entity_poly.pdbx_strand_id
1 'polypeptide(L)'
;MMENVDMVRIFQRSLSHRSVRYTSYIGDGDSKTFSSITASNPYGEYITVSKIECVGHVQKRMGTHLRKLKQMTSKLSDTKSIGGKGRLTDLITTYYRNAIRQNKTCLSDMRKAVCAVYSHIRSSD
;
A
#
# COMPACT_ATOMS: atom_id res chain seq x y z
N MET A 1 9.76 5.70 -21.41
CA MET A 1 8.58 5.70 -20.51
C MET A 1 7.40 5.26 -21.36
N MET A 2 7.05 3.97 -21.30
CA MET A 2 6.10 3.31 -22.23
C MET A 2 4.90 2.69 -21.49
N GLU A 3 5.03 2.49 -20.17
CA GLU A 3 4.04 1.81 -19.33
C GLU A 3 2.69 2.54 -19.26
N ASN A 4 2.68 3.88 -19.26
CA ASN A 4 1.43 4.66 -19.22
C ASN A 4 0.64 4.53 -20.53
N VAL A 5 1.32 4.49 -21.67
CA VAL A 5 0.70 4.33 -23.00
C VAL A 5 0.07 2.93 -23.11
N ASP A 6 0.78 1.91 -22.63
CA ASP A 6 0.29 0.53 -22.66
C ASP A 6 -0.93 0.35 -21.73
N MET A 7 -0.91 0.95 -20.54
CA MET A 7 -2.06 0.91 -19.62
C MET A 7 -3.29 1.61 -20.20
N VAL A 8 -3.14 2.79 -20.81
CA VAL A 8 -4.24 3.46 -21.51
C VAL A 8 -4.81 2.56 -22.61
N ARG A 9 -3.94 1.93 -23.41
CA ARG A 9 -4.35 1.01 -24.49
C ARG A 9 -5.10 -0.21 -23.95
N ILE A 10 -4.72 -0.76 -22.80
CA ILE A 10 -5.43 -1.85 -22.12
C ILE A 10 -6.86 -1.42 -21.74
N PHE A 11 -7.01 -0.22 -21.17
CA PHE A 11 -8.32 0.30 -20.79
C PHE A 11 -9.21 0.54 -22.01
N GLN A 12 -8.71 1.22 -23.04
CA GLN A 12 -9.47 1.52 -24.27
C GLN A 12 -9.93 0.25 -25.00
N ARG A 13 -9.10 -0.80 -25.04
CA ARG A 13 -9.41 -2.06 -25.74
C ARG A 13 -10.27 -3.03 -24.94
N SER A 14 -10.42 -2.81 -23.64
CA SER A 14 -11.13 -3.75 -22.76
C SER A 14 -12.59 -4.01 -23.18
N LEU A 15 -13.30 -2.99 -23.67
CA LEU A 15 -14.68 -3.14 -24.09
C LEU A 15 -14.80 -3.93 -25.41
N SER A 16 -13.99 -3.61 -26.41
CA SER A 16 -14.06 -4.27 -27.72
C SER A 16 -13.48 -5.69 -27.72
N HIS A 17 -12.41 -5.94 -26.96
CA HIS A 17 -11.75 -7.25 -26.96
C HIS A 17 -12.24 -8.20 -25.87
N ARG A 18 -12.81 -7.68 -24.78
CA ARG A 18 -13.17 -8.48 -23.60
C ARG A 18 -14.58 -8.18 -23.08
N SER A 19 -15.29 -7.21 -23.65
CA SER A 19 -16.63 -6.80 -23.20
C SER A 19 -16.69 -6.41 -21.72
N VAL A 20 -15.60 -5.86 -21.17
CA VAL A 20 -15.52 -5.40 -19.77
C VAL A 20 -15.13 -3.94 -19.68
N ARG A 21 -15.48 -3.31 -18.55
CA ARG A 21 -15.01 -1.97 -18.17
C ARG A 21 -14.28 -2.06 -16.83
N TYR A 22 -13.10 -1.45 -16.75
CA TYR A 22 -12.35 -1.36 -15.50
C TYR A 22 -12.78 -0.10 -14.74
N THR A 23 -13.40 -0.27 -13.59
CA THR A 23 -13.86 0.84 -12.74
C THR A 23 -12.84 1.24 -11.68
N SER A 24 -11.78 0.46 -11.51
CA SER A 24 -10.76 0.66 -10.48
C SER A 24 -9.36 0.46 -11.03
N TYR A 25 -8.46 1.36 -10.64
CA TYR A 25 -7.02 1.29 -10.90
C TYR A 25 -6.28 1.13 -9.57
N ILE A 26 -5.52 0.04 -9.43
CA ILE A 26 -4.69 -0.20 -8.24
C ILE A 26 -3.29 0.35 -8.51
N GLY A 27 -2.95 1.46 -7.86
CA GLY A 27 -1.66 2.12 -7.99
C GLY A 27 -0.84 2.01 -6.72
N ASP A 28 0.46 2.19 -6.84
CA ASP A 28 1.42 2.12 -5.74
C ASP A 28 1.94 3.52 -5.33
N GLY A 29 1.20 4.55 -5.74
CA GLY A 29 1.61 5.95 -5.67
C GLY A 29 1.86 6.56 -7.06
N ASP A 30 1.98 5.74 -8.12
CA ASP A 30 2.08 6.26 -9.49
C ASP A 30 0.85 7.11 -9.84
N SER A 31 1.10 8.40 -10.04
CA SER A 31 0.11 9.41 -10.39
C SER A 31 0.03 9.60 -11.90
N LYS A 32 1.11 9.36 -12.65
CA LYS A 32 1.16 9.67 -14.09
C LYS A 32 0.30 8.71 -14.89
N THR A 33 0.41 7.42 -14.62
CA THR A 33 -0.39 6.39 -15.31
C THR A 33 -1.88 6.57 -15.06
N PHE A 34 -2.28 6.82 -13.81
CA PHE A 34 -3.68 7.10 -13.48
C PHE A 34 -4.19 8.36 -14.18
N SER A 35 -3.43 9.45 -14.17
CA SER A 35 -3.80 10.67 -14.88
C SER A 35 -3.97 10.44 -16.39
N SER A 36 -3.10 9.65 -17.02
CA SER A 36 -3.23 9.29 -18.44
C SER A 36 -4.50 8.46 -18.71
N ILE A 37 -4.83 7.50 -17.84
CA ILE A 37 -6.06 6.70 -17.96
C ILE A 37 -7.29 7.61 -17.86
N THR A 38 -7.36 8.45 -16.83
CA THR A 38 -8.49 9.36 -16.63
C THR A 38 -8.64 10.37 -17.77
N ALA A 39 -7.54 10.95 -18.24
CA ALA A 39 -7.55 11.88 -19.38
C ALA A 39 -7.99 11.21 -20.69
N SER A 40 -7.71 9.92 -20.87
CA SER A 40 -8.12 9.18 -22.06
C SER A 40 -9.63 8.86 -22.12
N ASN A 41 -10.35 9.08 -21.01
CA ASN A 41 -11.79 8.84 -20.87
C ASN A 41 -12.27 7.54 -21.56
N PRO A 42 -11.72 6.36 -21.21
CA PRO A 42 -11.83 5.15 -22.02
C PRO A 42 -13.26 4.60 -22.14
N TYR A 43 -14.19 5.07 -21.31
CA TYR A 43 -15.56 4.57 -21.22
C TYR A 43 -16.63 5.68 -21.29
N GLY A 44 -16.24 6.91 -21.61
CA GLY A 44 -17.14 8.07 -21.67
C GLY A 44 -17.55 8.60 -20.29
N GLU A 45 -18.40 9.63 -20.30
CA GLU A 45 -18.75 10.44 -19.11
C GLU A 45 -19.45 9.68 -17.98
N TYR A 46 -20.06 8.54 -18.29
CA TYR A 46 -20.86 7.77 -17.31
C TYR A 46 -20.03 6.84 -16.43
N ILE A 47 -18.77 6.56 -16.78
CA ILE A 47 -17.94 5.57 -16.07
C ILE A 47 -16.60 6.19 -15.68
N THR A 48 -16.48 6.50 -14.38
CA THR A 48 -15.25 7.02 -13.79
C THR A 48 -14.37 5.91 -13.25
N VAL A 49 -13.08 5.94 -13.58
CA VAL A 49 -12.07 5.04 -13.00
C VAL A 49 -11.62 5.61 -11.65
N SER A 50 -11.84 4.86 -10.57
CA SER A 50 -11.36 5.24 -9.24
C SER A 50 -9.95 4.70 -8.96
N LYS A 51 -9.08 5.53 -8.41
CA LYS A 51 -7.78 5.09 -7.92
C LYS A 51 -7.91 4.45 -6.55
N ILE A 52 -7.30 3.28 -6.37
CA ILE A 52 -7.19 2.57 -5.10
C ILE A 52 -5.71 2.36 -4.79
N GLU A 53 -5.34 2.58 -3.53
CA GLU A 53 -3.95 2.40 -3.08
C GLU A 53 -3.63 0.93 -2.82
N CYS A 54 -2.44 0.50 -3.28
CA CYS A 54 -1.97 -0.85 -3.07
C CYS A 54 -1.50 -1.07 -1.63
N VAL A 55 -2.24 -1.86 -0.85
CA VAL A 55 -1.85 -2.23 0.53
C VAL A 55 -0.49 -2.96 0.56
N GLY A 56 -0.17 -3.73 -0.48
CA GLY A 56 1.14 -4.36 -0.61
C GLY A 56 2.28 -3.34 -0.74
N HIS A 57 2.06 -2.24 -1.45
CA HIS A 57 3.03 -1.14 -1.52
C HIS A 57 3.16 -0.43 -0.15
N VAL A 58 2.04 -0.19 0.53
CA VAL A 58 2.02 0.38 1.89
C VAL A 58 2.82 -0.50 2.87
N GLN A 59 2.68 -1.83 2.80
CA GLN A 59 3.49 -2.77 3.57
C GLN A 59 4.99 -2.64 3.24
N LYS A 60 5.35 -2.61 1.95
CA LYS A 60 6.74 -2.48 1.51
C LYS A 60 7.37 -1.19 2.03
N ARG A 61 6.63 -0.07 1.97
CA ARG A 61 7.06 1.23 2.50
C ARG A 61 7.37 1.16 4.00
N MET A 62 6.46 0.57 4.79
CA MET A 62 6.67 0.34 6.22
C MET A 62 7.92 -0.51 6.48
N GLY A 63 8.10 -1.62 5.74
CA GLY A 63 9.28 -2.48 5.89
C GLY A 63 10.59 -1.77 5.52
N THR A 64 10.59 -0.91 4.52
CA THR A 64 11.77 -0.10 4.17
C THR A 64 12.14 0.89 5.27
N HIS A 65 11.16 1.58 5.86
CA HIS A 65 11.42 2.45 7.01
C HIS A 65 11.95 1.67 8.21
N LEU A 66 11.37 0.50 8.51
CA LEU A 66 11.82 -0.36 9.61
C LEU A 66 13.27 -0.83 9.42
N ARG A 67 13.64 -1.25 8.21
CA ARG A 67 15.01 -1.67 7.90
C ARG A 67 16.01 -0.51 8.01
N LYS A 68 15.65 0.67 7.50
CA LYS A 68 16.47 1.89 7.64
C LYS A 68 16.66 2.24 9.11
N LEU A 69 15.60 2.18 9.92
CA LEU A 69 15.68 2.42 11.36
C LEU A 69 16.66 1.44 12.02
N LYS A 70 16.53 0.13 11.76
CA LYS A 70 17.44 -0.89 12.29
C LYS A 70 18.91 -0.66 11.92
N GLN A 71 19.20 -0.05 10.77
CA GLN A 71 20.55 0.23 10.30
C GLN A 71 21.11 1.54 10.88
N MET A 72 20.27 2.56 11.03
CA MET A 72 20.67 3.89 11.51
C MET A 72 20.76 3.94 13.04
N THR A 73 19.99 3.12 13.76
CA THR A 73 20.04 3.07 15.21
C THR A 73 21.29 2.32 15.67
N SER A 74 22.10 2.98 16.49
CA SER A 74 23.22 2.36 17.21
C SER A 74 22.71 1.32 18.22
N LYS A 75 23.63 0.60 18.86
CA LYS A 75 23.28 -0.33 19.93
C LYS A 75 22.51 0.41 21.04
N LEU A 76 21.50 -0.26 21.59
CA LEU A 76 20.74 0.18 22.74
C LEU A 76 21.63 0.22 24.00
N SER A 77 21.09 0.72 25.12
CA SER A 77 21.78 0.76 26.42
C SER A 77 22.29 -0.62 26.88
N ASP A 78 21.63 -1.70 26.46
CA ASP A 78 22.04 -3.08 26.72
C ASP A 78 23.09 -3.63 25.73
N THR A 79 23.70 -2.76 24.91
CA THR A 79 24.70 -3.06 23.87
C THR A 79 24.21 -3.97 22.73
N LYS A 80 22.91 -4.23 22.64
CA LYS A 80 22.32 -5.06 21.59
C LYS A 80 21.63 -4.20 20.52
N SER A 81 21.37 -4.78 19.36
CA SER A 81 20.66 -4.08 18.27
C SER A 81 19.18 -3.90 18.60
N ILE A 82 18.56 -2.89 18.00
CA ILE A 82 17.11 -2.63 18.13
C ILE A 82 16.24 -3.73 17.49
N GLY A 83 16.83 -4.58 16.64
CA GLY A 83 16.15 -5.71 16.01
C GLY A 83 16.43 -7.06 16.67
N GLY A 84 15.63 -8.07 16.31
CA GLY A 84 15.85 -9.46 16.72
C GLY A 84 14.74 -10.03 17.62
N LYS A 85 14.97 -11.24 18.15
CA LYS A 85 14.01 -11.94 19.03
C LYS A 85 13.71 -11.08 20.27
N GLY A 86 12.44 -10.88 20.59
CA GLY A 86 11.99 -10.02 21.69
C GLY A 86 12.15 -8.51 21.42
N ARG A 87 12.42 -8.11 20.16
CA ARG A 87 12.55 -6.71 19.75
C ARG A 87 11.86 -6.45 18.40
N LEU A 88 12.23 -5.37 17.72
CA LEU A 88 11.68 -5.05 16.41
C LEU A 88 11.99 -6.16 15.40
N THR A 89 10.94 -6.72 14.84
CA THR A 89 10.99 -7.73 13.79
C THR A 89 10.22 -7.27 12.56
N ASP A 90 10.54 -7.83 11.40
CA ASP A 90 9.81 -7.51 10.16
C ASP A 90 8.36 -8.01 10.19
N LEU A 91 7.99 -8.84 11.17
CA LEU A 91 6.62 -9.31 11.45
C LEU A 91 5.65 -8.14 11.67
N ILE A 92 6.14 -7.03 12.22
CA ILE A 92 5.38 -5.79 12.42
C ILE A 92 4.77 -5.29 11.10
N THR A 93 5.49 -5.46 9.98
CA THR A 93 5.00 -5.05 8.66
C THR A 93 3.79 -5.89 8.21
N THR A 94 3.77 -7.18 8.59
CA THR A 94 2.66 -8.10 8.30
C THR A 94 1.43 -7.72 9.12
N TYR A 95 1.59 -7.45 10.41
CA TYR A 95 0.48 -7.00 11.27
C TYR A 95 -0.10 -5.66 10.79
N TYR A 96 0.77 -4.71 10.43
CA TYR A 96 0.37 -3.43 9.85
C TYR A 96 -0.47 -3.60 8.57
N ARG A 97 -0.04 -4.48 7.65
CA ARG A 97 -0.83 -4.82 6.46
C ARG A 97 -2.19 -5.43 6.81
N ASN A 98 -2.22 -6.37 7.75
CA ASN A 98 -3.45 -7.06 8.13
C ASN A 98 -4.47 -6.11 8.75
N ALA A 99 -4.02 -5.19 9.62
CA ALA A 99 -4.85 -4.14 10.19
C ALA A 99 -5.53 -3.28 9.10
N ILE A 100 -4.79 -2.88 8.07
CA ILE A 100 -5.34 -2.11 6.94
C ILE A 100 -6.36 -2.95 6.15
N ARG A 101 -6.04 -4.20 5.82
CA ARG A 101 -6.92 -5.08 5.03
C ARG A 101 -8.25 -5.38 5.72
N GLN A 102 -8.21 -5.57 7.03
CA GLN A 102 -9.40 -5.91 7.84
C GLN A 102 -10.32 -4.71 8.06
N ASN A 103 -9.79 -3.47 7.95
CA ASN A 103 -10.52 -2.24 8.27
C ASN A 103 -10.67 -1.30 7.06
N LYS A 104 -10.84 -1.86 5.85
CA LYS A 104 -10.85 -1.09 4.59
C LYS A 104 -12.01 -0.10 4.43
N THR A 105 -13.10 -0.28 5.18
CA THR A 105 -14.35 0.49 5.03
C THR A 105 -14.46 1.67 5.99
N CYS A 106 -13.67 1.70 7.07
CA CYS A 106 -13.74 2.73 8.10
C CYS A 106 -12.35 3.23 8.47
N LEU A 107 -12.07 4.50 8.16
CA LEU A 107 -10.78 5.11 8.46
C LEU A 107 -10.50 5.18 9.97
N SER A 108 -11.53 5.40 10.79
CA SER A 108 -11.42 5.43 12.24
C SER A 108 -10.97 4.08 12.78
N ASP A 109 -11.62 3.00 12.35
CA ASP A 109 -11.29 1.64 12.81
C ASP A 109 -9.95 1.17 12.24
N MET A 110 -9.60 1.57 11.01
CA MET A 110 -8.28 1.33 10.45
C MET A 110 -7.18 1.98 11.30
N ARG A 111 -7.36 3.24 11.71
CA ARG A 111 -6.42 3.95 12.58
C ARG A 111 -6.31 3.25 13.94
N LYS A 112 -7.43 2.89 14.55
CA LYS A 112 -7.46 2.15 15.83
C LYS A 112 -6.70 0.82 15.71
N ALA A 113 -6.95 0.04 14.67
CA ALA A 113 -6.29 -1.25 14.45
C ALA A 113 -4.78 -1.10 14.23
N VAL A 114 -4.36 -0.09 13.45
CA VAL A 114 -2.93 0.23 13.26
C VAL A 114 -2.28 0.64 14.59
N CYS A 115 -2.94 1.47 15.40
CA CYS A 115 -2.45 1.85 16.73
C CYS A 115 -2.41 0.67 17.71
N ALA A 116 -3.34 -0.27 17.59
CA ALA A 116 -3.35 -1.50 18.39
C ALA A 116 -2.13 -2.37 18.08
N VAL A 117 -1.71 -2.49 16.81
CA VAL A 117 -0.47 -3.17 16.43
C VAL A 117 0.73 -2.55 17.16
N TYR A 118 0.85 -1.22 17.14
CA TYR A 118 1.92 -0.51 17.85
C TYR A 118 1.89 -0.78 19.37
N SER A 119 0.70 -0.72 19.97
CA SER A 119 0.52 -0.92 21.41
C SER A 119 0.90 -2.35 21.83
N HIS A 120 0.52 -3.35 21.03
CA HIS A 120 0.85 -4.76 21.28
C HIS A 120 2.36 -5.04 21.17
N ILE A 121 3.05 -4.39 20.23
CA ILE A 121 4.51 -4.52 20.12
C ILE A 121 5.22 -3.87 21.32
N ARG A 122 4.62 -2.83 21.91
CA ARG A 122 5.17 -2.11 23.05
C ARG A 122 4.88 -2.80 24.39
N SER A 123 3.78 -3.56 24.50
CA SER A 123 3.44 -4.27 25.73
C SER A 123 4.40 -5.43 25.95
N SER A 124 5.13 -5.39 27.06
CA SER A 124 6.07 -6.41 27.51
C SER A 124 5.35 -7.57 28.22
N ASP A 125 4.41 -8.24 27.55
CA ASP A 125 3.87 -9.51 28.06
C ASP A 125 4.90 -10.65 27.91
#